data_AF-A0A7S1QP73-F1
#
_entry.id   AF-A0A7S1QP73-F1
#
_cell.length_a   1.000
_cell.length_b   1.000
_cell.length_c   1.000
_cell.angle_alpha   90.00
_cell.angle_beta   90.00
_cell.angle_gamma   90.00
#
_symmetry.space_group_name_H-M   'P 1'
#
loop_
_entity.id
_entity.type
_entity.pdbx_description
1 polymer ?
#
loop_
_entity_poly.entity_id
_entity_poly.type
_entity_poly.pdbx_seq_one_letter_code
_entity_poly.pdbx_strand_id
1 'polypeptide(L)'
;FLTLSLDVHRDLFEGLAKLHTHSFSAAPSAKCEKCNKSDATSTETCVIEWPRVLVLQLRRFGPKGHKSNGNVEYPLHITKATAAARNVLFPRTNQFPKQGYTLSGVVLHDGKCGCSYYS
;
A
#
# COMPACT_ATOMS: atom_id res chain seq x y z
N PHE A 1 -4.55 2.52 -11.23
CA PHE A 1 -4.02 1.20 -10.82
C PHE A 1 -5.19 0.24 -10.68
N LEU A 2 -4.99 -1.07 -10.86
CA LEU A 2 -6.03 -2.10 -10.63
C LEU A 2 -5.87 -2.77 -9.26
N THR A 3 -4.64 -2.84 -8.75
CA THR A 3 -4.28 -3.40 -7.45
C THR A 3 -3.25 -2.50 -6.75
N LEU A 4 -3.18 -2.56 -5.42
CA LEU A 4 -2.12 -1.93 -4.63
C LEU A 4 -1.27 -3.01 -3.96
N SER A 5 0.04 -2.95 -4.15
CA SER A 5 0.99 -3.89 -3.56
C SER A 5 1.62 -3.29 -2.30
N LEU A 6 1.19 -3.78 -1.14
CA LEU A 6 1.64 -3.30 0.17
C LEU A 6 2.82 -4.13 0.66
N ASP A 7 3.79 -3.49 1.30
CA ASP A 7 4.74 -4.22 2.14
C ASP A 7 4.00 -4.86 3.32
N VAL A 8 4.50 -6.01 3.79
CA VAL A 8 3.86 -6.74 4.88
C VAL A 8 4.14 -6.02 6.20
N HIS A 9 3.06 -5.56 6.82
CA HIS A 9 3.04 -4.98 8.15
C HIS A 9 2.14 -5.80 9.08
N ARG A 10 2.15 -5.52 10.38
CA ARG A 10 1.28 -6.23 11.34
C ARG A 10 -0.20 -5.90 11.10
N ASP A 11 -0.49 -4.69 10.62
CA ASP A 11 -1.82 -4.17 10.34
C ASP A 11 -1.88 -3.68 8.88
N LEU A 12 -2.95 -4.01 8.17
CA LEU A 12 -3.24 -3.52 6.82
C LEU A 12 -3.21 -1.98 6.73
N PHE A 13 -3.73 -1.28 7.74
CA PHE A 13 -3.72 0.18 7.79
C PHE A 13 -2.32 0.75 7.85
N GLU A 14 -1.38 0.06 8.50
CA GLU A 14 0.03 0.49 8.54
C GLU A 14 0.64 0.44 7.13
N GLY A 15 0.34 -0.61 6.36
CA GLY A 15 0.77 -0.70 4.97
C GLY A 15 0.14 0.36 4.08
N LEU A 16 -1.16 0.64 4.26
CA LEU A 16 -1.87 1.68 3.52
C LEU A 16 -1.36 3.09 3.86
N ALA A 17 -1.06 3.39 5.12
CA ALA A 17 -0.49 4.66 5.53
C ALA A 17 0.90 4.87 4.92
N LYS A 18 1.69 3.80 4.84
CA LYS A 18 3.06 3.86 4.28
C LYS A 18 3.13 4.06 2.78
N LEU A 19 2.08 3.74 2.03
CA LEU A 19 2.02 4.04 0.58
C LEU A 19 2.41 5.50 0.29
N HIS A 20 2.01 6.41 1.17
CA HIS A 20 2.22 7.84 1.02
C HIS A 20 3.52 8.36 1.61
N THR A 21 4.20 7.57 2.46
CA THR A 21 5.39 8.01 3.20
C THR A 21 6.68 7.42 2.63
N HIS A 22 6.62 6.63 1.57
CA HIS A 22 7.83 6.16 0.89
C HIS A 22 8.47 7.32 0.12
N SER A 23 9.13 8.21 0.86
CA SER A 23 10.19 9.07 0.35
C SER A 23 11.38 8.18 0.01
N PHE A 24 11.44 7.71 -1.23
CA PHE A 24 12.69 7.16 -1.73
C PHE A 24 13.65 8.34 -1.87
N SER A 25 14.74 8.36 -1.08
CA SER A 25 15.90 9.15 -1.46
C SER A 25 16.49 8.45 -2.68
N ALA A 26 16.05 8.87 -3.87
CA ALA A 26 16.74 8.46 -5.07
C ALA A 26 18.19 8.94 -4.99
N ALA A 27 19.12 8.16 -5.55
CA ALA A 27 20.50 8.56 -5.74
C ALA A 27 20.59 10.00 -6.29
N PRO A 28 21.67 10.74 -6.00
CA PRO A 28 21.78 12.18 -6.30
C PRO A 28 21.86 12.40 -7.82
N SER A 29 20.72 12.51 -8.51
CA SER A 29 20.74 12.76 -9.96
C SER A 29 19.55 13.54 -10.51
N ALA A 30 18.45 13.70 -9.75
CA ALA A 30 17.36 14.55 -10.19
C ALA A 30 17.70 16.02 -9.91
N LYS A 31 18.12 16.72 -10.98
CA LYS A 31 18.37 18.16 -10.96
C LYS A 31 17.03 18.89 -11.00
N CYS A 32 16.79 19.76 -10.01
CA CYS A 32 15.58 20.58 -10.03
C CYS A 32 15.66 21.61 -11.17
N GLU A 33 14.70 21.60 -12.09
CA GLU A 33 14.69 22.53 -13.24
C GLU A 33 14.62 24.00 -12.82
N LYS A 34 14.00 24.30 -11.67
CA LYS A 34 13.83 25.68 -11.20
C LYS A 34 15.07 26.26 -10.53
N CYS A 35 15.76 25.49 -9.69
CA CYS A 35 16.91 25.98 -8.94
C CYS A 35 18.25 25.43 -9.44
N ASN A 36 18.23 24.53 -10.42
CA ASN A 36 19.40 23.90 -11.06
C ASN A 36 20.34 23.18 -10.06
N LYS A 37 19.86 22.88 -8.84
CA LYS A 37 20.58 22.16 -7.80
C LYS A 37 20.29 20.67 -7.87
N SER A 38 21.31 19.88 -7.58
CA SER A 38 21.23 18.43 -7.46
C SER A 38 21.10 18.08 -5.98
N ASP A 39 19.87 18.15 -5.47
CA ASP A 39 19.56 17.82 -4.08
C ASP A 39 18.89 16.44 -4.00
N ALA A 40 18.86 15.85 -2.80
CA ALA A 40 18.12 14.62 -2.56
C ALA A 40 16.66 14.83 -2.93
N THR A 41 16.19 14.12 -3.95
CA THR A 41 14.82 14.25 -4.43
C THR A 41 13.94 13.33 -3.61
N SER A 42 12.94 13.90 -2.95
CA SER A 42 11.85 13.15 -2.33
C SER A 42 10.82 12.80 -3.40
N THR A 43 10.66 11.52 -3.67
CA THR A 43 9.54 11.02 -4.48
C THR A 43 8.48 10.48 -3.54
N GLU A 44 7.21 10.86 -3.76
CA GLU A 44 6.08 10.35 -2.99
C GLU A 44 5.09 9.69 -3.95
N THR A 45 4.63 8.49 -3.60
CA THR A 45 3.54 7.84 -4.32
C THR A 45 2.25 8.13 -3.58
N CYS A 46 1.22 8.62 -4.27
CA CYS A 46 -0.08 8.82 -3.66
C CYS A 46 -1.21 8.26 -4.52
N VAL A 47 -2.23 7.72 -3.86
CA VAL A 47 -3.49 7.36 -4.50
C VAL A 47 -4.25 8.65 -4.83
N ILE A 48 -4.36 8.98 -6.12
CA ILE A 48 -5.06 10.18 -6.61
C ILE A 48 -6.57 9.94 -6.68
N GLU A 49 -6.99 8.71 -6.99
CA GLU A 49 -8.40 8.30 -7.05
C GLU A 49 -8.55 6.88 -6.49
N TRP A 50 -9.60 6.68 -5.70
CA TRP A 50 -9.91 5.41 -5.07
C TRP A 50 -10.88 4.60 -5.95
N PRO A 51 -10.53 3.34 -6.30
CA PRO A 51 -11.35 2.54 -7.21
C PRO A 51 -12.64 2.07 -6.54
N ARG A 52 -13.68 1.73 -7.32
CA ARG A 52 -14.92 1.14 -6.75
C ARG A 52 -14.67 -0.19 -6.04
N VAL A 53 -13.73 -0.98 -6.56
CA VAL A 53 -13.28 -2.23 -5.97
C VAL A 53 -11.81 -2.07 -5.64
N LEU A 54 -11.47 -2.21 -4.35
CA LEU A 54 -10.10 -2.11 -3.87
C LEU A 54 -9.50 -3.51 -3.73
N VAL A 55 -8.46 -3.79 -4.49
CA VAL A 55 -7.70 -5.04 -4.40
C VAL A 55 -6.33 -4.75 -3.80
N LEU A 56 -6.04 -5.39 -2.67
CA LEU A 56 -4.79 -5.22 -1.94
C LEU A 56 -3.98 -6.51 -1.98
N GLN A 57 -2.76 -6.41 -2.48
CA GLN A 57 -1.81 -7.51 -2.52
C GLN A 57 -0.74 -7.28 -1.44
N LEU A 58 -0.53 -8.26 -0.56
CA LEU A 58 0.54 -8.22 0.43
C LEU A 58 1.82 -8.83 -0.16
N ARG A 59 2.91 -8.07 -0.21
CA ARG A 59 4.23 -8.51 -0.70
C ARG A 59 4.91 -9.43 0.31
N ARG A 60 4.42 -10.67 0.41
CA ARG A 60 4.91 -11.68 1.37
C ARG A 60 6.24 -12.33 0.98
N PHE A 61 6.70 -12.18 -0.25
CA PHE A 61 7.95 -12.78 -0.72
C PHE A 61 9.04 -11.73 -0.88
N GLY A 62 10.14 -11.91 -0.18
CA GLY A 62 11.33 -11.07 -0.35
C GLY A 62 12.19 -11.49 -1.55
N PRO A 63 13.26 -10.73 -1.87
CA PRO A 63 14.14 -10.99 -3.02
C PRO A 63 14.80 -12.38 -3.00
N LYS A 64 14.98 -12.96 -1.82
CA LYS A 64 15.58 -14.30 -1.63
C LYS A 64 14.54 -15.44 -1.63
N GLY A 65 13.28 -15.15 -1.98
CA GLY A 65 12.19 -16.16 -2.03
C GLY A 65 11.64 -16.59 -0.67
N HIS A 66 12.11 -16.02 0.44
CA HIS A 66 11.56 -16.28 1.76
C HIS A 66 10.17 -15.64 1.91
N LYS A 67 9.20 -16.45 2.34
CA LYS A 67 7.83 -16.03 2.64
C LYS A 67 7.73 -15.48 4.07
N SER A 68 7.17 -14.29 4.22
CA SER A 68 6.71 -13.75 5.50
C SER A 68 5.37 -14.38 5.88
N ASN A 69 5.42 -15.27 6.87
CA ASN A 69 4.25 -15.97 7.43
C ASN A 69 3.59 -15.20 8.59
N GLY A 70 4.04 -13.98 8.88
CA GLY A 70 3.44 -13.16 9.93
C GLY A 70 1.95 -12.93 9.66
N ASN A 71 1.15 -13.06 10.72
CA ASN A 71 -0.25 -12.68 10.69
C ASN A 71 -0.35 -11.17 10.41
N VAL A 72 -1.34 -10.81 9.60
CA VAL A 72 -1.64 -9.42 9.26
C VAL A 72 -3.09 -9.22 9.63
N GLU A 73 -3.35 -8.27 10.53
CA GLU A 73 -4.70 -7.87 10.88
C GLU A 73 -5.29 -7.08 9.72
N TYR A 74 -6.52 -7.41 9.32
CA TYR A 74 -7.26 -6.70 8.30
C TYR A 74 -8.71 -6.49 8.76
N PRO A 75 -9.28 -5.29 8.55
CA PRO A 75 -10.64 -4.99 8.97
C PRO A 75 -11.67 -5.56 7.98
N LEU A 76 -12.87 -5.88 8.48
CA LEU A 76 -14.02 -6.20 7.62
C LEU A 76 -14.55 -4.97 6.87
N HIS A 77 -14.38 -3.77 7.44
CA HIS A 77 -14.83 -2.51 6.86
C HIS A 77 -13.74 -1.44 6.93
N ILE A 78 -13.52 -0.74 5.82
CA ILE A 78 -12.64 0.41 5.74
C ILE A 78 -13.50 1.63 5.43
N THR A 79 -13.73 2.47 6.43
CA THR A 79 -14.43 3.74 6.29
C THR A 79 -13.45 4.90 6.16
N LYS A 80 -13.93 6.05 5.69
CA LYS A 80 -13.11 7.28 5.65
C LYS A 80 -12.62 7.65 7.05
N ALA A 81 -13.46 7.49 8.08
CA ALA A 81 -13.10 7.81 9.46
C ALA A 81 -12.01 6.86 10.00
N THR A 82 -12.16 5.55 9.80
CA THR A 82 -11.18 4.56 10.29
C THR A 82 -9.84 4.69 9.58
N ALA A 83 -9.84 4.94 8.27
CA ALA A 83 -8.60 5.16 7.52
C ALA A 83 -7.94 6.50 7.89
N ALA A 84 -8.72 7.59 8.10
CA ALA A 84 -8.19 8.86 8.59
C ALA A 84 -7.54 8.73 9.97
N ALA A 85 -8.21 8.04 10.91
CA ALA A 85 -7.69 7.81 12.25
C ALA A 85 -6.38 6.99 12.28
N ARG A 86 -6.09 6.27 11.20
CA ARG A 86 -4.86 5.47 11.01
C ARG A 86 -3.85 6.14 10.08
N ASN A 87 -3.99 7.43 9.81
CA ASN A 87 -3.10 8.22 8.93
C ASN A 87 -3.02 7.70 7.49
N VAL A 88 -4.05 7.01 7.00
CA VAL A 88 -4.17 6.72 5.56
C VAL A 88 -4.60 8.00 4.87
N LEU A 89 -3.75 8.53 3.99
CA LEU A 89 -4.05 9.77 3.29
C LEU A 89 -5.12 9.53 2.23
N PHE A 90 -6.07 10.46 2.16
CA PHE A 90 -7.01 10.54 1.06
C PHE A 90 -6.53 11.63 0.10
N PRO A 91 -6.68 11.41 -1.23
CA PRO A 91 -6.45 12.48 -2.18
C PRO A 91 -7.36 13.68 -1.88
N ARG A 92 -6.86 14.88 -2.20
CA ARG A 92 -7.60 16.15 -2.04
C ARG A 92 -8.89 16.19 -2.87
N THR A 93 -8.98 15.37 -3.92
CA THR A 93 -10.19 15.11 -4.69
C THR A 93 -11.05 14.05 -3.99
N ASN A 94 -12.20 14.49 -3.47
CA ASN A 94 -13.14 13.74 -2.63
C ASN A 94 -13.75 12.45 -3.25
N GLN A 95 -12.98 11.40 -3.49
CA GLN A 95 -13.51 10.14 -4.03
C GLN A 95 -13.19 8.90 -3.21
N PHE A 96 -13.04 9.00 -1.89
CA PHE A 96 -13.27 7.80 -1.07
C PHE A 96 -14.78 7.45 -1.14
N PRO A 97 -15.16 6.17 -1.37
CA PRO A 97 -16.57 5.79 -1.42
C PRO A 97 -17.29 6.25 -0.14
N LYS A 98 -18.47 6.88 -0.27
CA LYS A 98 -19.23 7.38 0.90
C LYS A 98 -19.49 6.29 1.94
N GLN A 99 -19.79 5.08 1.47
CA GLN A 99 -20.03 3.89 2.28
C GLN A 99 -18.74 3.18 2.73
N GLY A 100 -17.58 3.60 2.22
CA GLY A 100 -16.32 2.90 2.36
C GLY A 100 -16.24 1.58 1.61
N TYR A 101 -15.29 0.75 2.01
CA TYR A 101 -15.10 -0.59 1.49
C TYR A 101 -15.55 -1.63 2.51
N THR A 102 -16.19 -2.68 2.02
CA THR A 102 -16.46 -3.90 2.78
C THR A 102 -15.65 -5.03 2.18
N LEU A 103 -15.02 -5.84 3.04
CA LEU A 103 -14.24 -6.98 2.63
C LEU A 103 -15.15 -8.01 1.94
N SER A 104 -14.91 -8.24 0.66
CA SER A 104 -15.70 -9.19 -0.13
C SER A 104 -15.05 -10.57 -0.24
N GLY A 105 -13.74 -10.68 0.01
CA GLY A 105 -13.00 -11.93 -0.13
C GLY A 105 -11.54 -11.76 0.23
N VAL A 106 -10.90 -12.88 0.59
CA VAL A 106 -9.48 -12.96 0.90
C VAL A 106 -8.93 -14.16 0.17
N VAL A 107 -7.83 -13.98 -0.56
CA VAL A 107 -7.08 -15.10 -1.13
C VAL A 107 -5.92 -15.40 -0.20
N LEU A 108 -5.89 -16.61 0.33
CA LEU A 108 -4.84 -17.09 1.20
C LEU A 108 -3.87 -17.96 0.41
N HIS A 109 -2.61 -17.89 0.79
CA HIS A 109 -1.56 -18.75 0.25
C HIS A 109 -0.96 -19.53 1.40
N ASP A 110 -1.04 -20.85 1.32
CA ASP A 110 -0.35 -21.78 2.21
C ASP A 110 0.79 -22.48 1.48
N GLY A 111 1.88 -22.77 2.21
CA GLY A 111 3.09 -23.36 1.65
C GLY A 111 4.18 -22.36 1.30
N LYS A 112 5.21 -22.88 0.61
CA LYS A 112 6.46 -22.19 0.25
C LYS A 112 6.52 -21.96 -1.26
N CYS A 113 7.48 -21.16 -1.72
CA CYS A 113 7.74 -20.98 -3.15
C CYS A 113 8.05 -22.36 -3.79
N GLY A 114 7.17 -22.85 -4.68
CA GLY A 114 7.31 -24.13 -5.40
C GLY A 114 6.40 -25.27 -4.95
N CYS A 115 5.83 -25.22 -3.73
CA CYS A 115 4.81 -26.16 -3.26
C CYS A 115 3.78 -25.38 -2.45
N SER A 116 2.65 -25.06 -3.10
CA SER A 116 1.67 -24.14 -2.55
C SER A 116 0.23 -24.56 -2.78
N TYR A 117 -0.63 -24.05 -1.91
CA TYR A 117 -2.08 -24.15 -1.97
C TYR A 117 -2.68 -22.76 -1.83
N TYR A 118 -3.77 -22.51 -2.55
CA TYR A 118 -4.52 -21.26 -2.50
C TYR A 118 -5.98 -21.55 -2.20
N SER A 119 -6.58 -20.72 -1.36
CA SER A 119 -8.00 -20.77 -0.98
C SER A 119 -8.59 -19.38 -0.94
#